data_AF-A0A8S3QGQ4-F1
#
_entry.id   AF-A0A8S3QGQ4-F1
#
_cell.length_a   1.000
_cell.length_b   1.000
_cell.length_c   1.000
_cell.angle_alpha   90.00
_cell.angle_beta   90.00
_cell.angle_gamma   90.00
#
_symmetry.space_group_name_H-M   'P 1'
#
loop_
_entity.id
_entity.type
_entity.pdbx_description
1 polymer ?
#
loop_
_entity_poly.entity_id
_entity_poly.type
_entity_poly.pdbx_seq_one_letter_code
_entity_poly.pdbx_strand_id
1 'polypeptide(L)'
;MVSCLLYADDLVIMSDSADGLQSQLDSLHKWTKDHLMTVNYDKSKVMHIRKTTVNQCGHTFMFGDKTLELTSKYRYLGLVICEHTDFTTTTHELLTAGSRALGSLTSKYYNMGNMDYDTYTKIYDSTVSPILEYASAVWGFKKYNPLERLQYRAIRTFLGVGKHAPLPAITGDTGWTPIHMKTQCNMIKLWCKLCEIPEYRLCRKTFMWDFNISNRYKRTWSNDVKTIMTKCGLHDVYFNQNSERQPTAHIVSCVKNKLVELHQQEWLKALEDMPKLRTYKNIKADYNVEPYLKKCLSRQQRSVIARMRSGTLHLEIEKGRFRNVPLDQRLCKMCKSQSIEDESHLLLFCERYEQLRTTLFNDIRDKYNIDLTTLPANIKLKHLFCNYSKLVSNFILNCFTIRQSRINC
;
A
#
# COMPACT_ATOMS: atom_id res chain seq x y z
N MET A 1 -4.63 -15.92 -41.85
CA MET A 1 -4.08 -14.70 -41.21
C MET A 1 -3.39 -15.14 -39.92
N VAL A 2 -2.14 -14.74 -39.69
CA VAL A 2 -1.42 -15.04 -38.44
C VAL A 2 -1.72 -13.92 -37.44
N SER A 3 -2.43 -14.24 -36.36
CA SER A 3 -2.67 -13.29 -35.28
C SER A 3 -1.44 -13.26 -34.37
N CYS A 4 -0.67 -12.17 -34.42
CA CYS A 4 0.54 -12.03 -33.62
C CYS A 4 0.67 -10.69 -32.91
N LEU A 5 1.41 -10.70 -31.79
CA LEU A 5 1.90 -9.52 -31.10
C LEU A 5 3.43 -9.56 -31.14
N LEU A 6 4.04 -8.42 -31.46
CA LEU A 6 5.48 -8.28 -31.64
C LEU A 6 6.01 -7.20 -30.71
N TYR A 7 7.09 -7.50 -29.99
CA TYR A 7 7.85 -6.52 -29.21
C TYR A 7 9.33 -6.89 -29.22
N ALA A 8 10.15 -6.14 -29.96
CA ALA A 8 11.56 -6.50 -30.20
C ALA A 8 11.68 -7.95 -30.71
N ASP A 9 12.38 -8.83 -29.99
CA ASP A 9 12.54 -10.25 -30.28
C ASP A 9 11.39 -11.13 -29.72
N ASP A 10 10.54 -10.59 -28.84
CA ASP A 10 9.38 -11.30 -28.31
C ASP A 10 8.25 -11.35 -29.37
N LEU A 11 7.89 -12.56 -29.77
CA LEU A 11 6.76 -12.87 -30.65
C LEU A 11 5.73 -13.71 -29.89
N VAL A 12 4.48 -13.26 -29.87
CA VAL A 12 3.33 -14.02 -29.38
C VAL A 12 2.42 -14.34 -30.55
N ILE A 13 2.12 -15.61 -30.75
CA ILE A 13 1.18 -16.10 -31.75
C ILE A 13 -0.06 -16.64 -31.02
N MET A 14 -1.25 -16.37 -31.56
CA MET A 14 -2.51 -16.76 -30.95
C MET A 14 -3.44 -17.45 -31.96
N SER A 15 -4.13 -18.49 -31.49
CA SER A 15 -5.11 -19.26 -32.24
C SER A 15 -6.20 -19.77 -31.29
N ASP A 16 -7.42 -19.88 -31.81
CA ASP A 16 -8.57 -20.41 -31.07
C ASP A 16 -8.65 -21.95 -31.11
N SER A 17 -7.77 -22.61 -31.88
CA SER A 17 -7.65 -24.07 -31.98
C SER A 17 -6.20 -24.54 -31.98
N ALA A 18 -5.98 -25.78 -31.54
CA ALA A 18 -4.66 -26.41 -31.53
C ALA A 18 -4.09 -26.56 -32.95
N ASP A 19 -4.88 -27.07 -33.89
CA ASP A 19 -4.45 -27.23 -35.29
C ASP A 19 -4.13 -25.89 -35.96
N GLY A 20 -4.90 -24.85 -35.62
CA GLY A 20 -4.63 -23.49 -36.08
C GLY A 20 -3.31 -22.94 -35.53
N LEU A 21 -2.99 -23.22 -34.26
CA LEU A 21 -1.71 -22.82 -33.67
C LEU A 21 -0.55 -23.58 -34.32
N GLN A 22 -0.69 -24.90 -34.51
CA GLN A 22 0.34 -25.71 -35.17
C GLN A 22 0.62 -25.21 -36.59
N SER A 23 -0.44 -24.93 -37.37
CA SER A 23 -0.30 -24.37 -38.73
C SER A 23 0.44 -23.02 -38.74
N GLN A 24 0.22 -22.18 -37.72
CA GLN A 24 0.94 -20.91 -37.55
C GLN A 24 2.41 -21.14 -37.15
N LEU A 25 2.70 -22.13 -36.30
CA LEU A 25 4.07 -22.52 -35.93
C LEU A 25 4.85 -23.05 -37.14
N ASP A 26 4.24 -23.89 -37.98
CA ASP A 26 4.86 -24.43 -39.20
C ASP A 26 5.20 -23.32 -40.19
N SER A 27 4.28 -22.35 -40.34
CA SER A 27 4.49 -21.17 -41.17
C SER A 27 5.64 -20.30 -40.65
N LEU A 28 5.69 -20.08 -39.33
CA LEU A 28 6.78 -19.35 -38.69
C LEU A 28 8.12 -20.08 -38.85
N HIS A 29 8.16 -21.41 -38.67
CA HIS A 29 9.37 -22.21 -38.85
C HIS A 29 9.95 -22.09 -40.25
N LYS A 30 9.09 -22.22 -41.28
CA LYS A 30 9.49 -21.99 -42.66
C LYS A 30 10.08 -20.58 -42.85
N TRP A 31 9.39 -19.56 -42.35
CA TRP A 31 9.86 -18.19 -42.45
C TRP A 31 11.22 -17.99 -41.75
N THR A 32 11.41 -18.56 -40.56
CA THR A 32 12.70 -18.47 -39.85
C THR A 32 13.84 -19.15 -40.60
N LYS A 33 13.59 -20.27 -41.30
CA LYS A 33 14.57 -20.91 -42.18
C LYS A 33 14.94 -20.01 -43.36
N ASP A 34 13.93 -19.46 -44.03
CA ASP A 34 14.11 -18.58 -45.19
C ASP A 34 14.90 -17.31 -44.84
N HIS A 35 14.81 -16.85 -43.59
CA HIS A 35 15.45 -15.62 -43.10
C HIS A 35 16.65 -15.88 -42.18
N LEU A 36 17.13 -17.12 -42.09
CA LEU A 36 18.29 -17.53 -41.27
C LEU A 36 18.19 -17.11 -39.80
N MET A 37 16.98 -17.12 -39.24
CA MET A 37 16.71 -16.79 -37.84
C MET A 37 16.67 -18.05 -36.98
N THR A 38 17.25 -17.96 -35.78
CA THR A 38 17.25 -19.05 -34.80
C THR A 38 16.30 -18.75 -33.66
N VAL A 39 15.39 -19.70 -33.36
CA VAL A 39 14.46 -19.60 -32.24
C VAL A 39 15.07 -20.20 -30.97
N ASN A 40 14.89 -19.52 -29.84
CA ASN A 40 15.31 -20.02 -28.54
C ASN A 40 14.22 -20.93 -27.93
N TYR A 41 14.33 -22.23 -28.17
CA TYR A 41 13.38 -23.24 -27.70
C TYR A 41 13.20 -23.29 -26.17
N ASP A 42 14.24 -22.97 -25.40
CA ASP A 42 14.15 -22.98 -23.94
C ASP A 42 13.24 -21.87 -23.41
N LYS A 43 13.22 -20.73 -24.12
CA LYS A 43 12.35 -19.59 -23.82
C LYS A 43 10.97 -19.71 -24.48
N SER A 44 10.86 -20.36 -25.64
CA SER A 44 9.59 -20.53 -26.35
C SER A 44 8.69 -21.57 -25.67
N LYS A 45 7.48 -21.16 -25.28
CA LYS A 45 6.49 -22.01 -24.61
C LYS A 45 5.11 -21.87 -25.26
N VAL A 46 4.26 -22.88 -25.08
CA VAL A 46 2.85 -22.81 -25.42
C VAL A 46 2.01 -22.72 -24.15
N MET A 47 1.03 -21.81 -24.11
CA MET A 47 0.13 -21.65 -22.97
C MET A 47 -1.32 -21.73 -23.44
N HIS A 48 -2.08 -22.68 -22.88
CA HIS A 48 -3.51 -22.82 -23.16
C HIS A 48 -4.33 -21.98 -22.17
N ILE A 49 -4.70 -20.76 -22.58
CA ILE A 49 -5.59 -19.87 -21.82
C ILE A 49 -6.99 -20.48 -21.78
N ARG A 50 -7.49 -20.81 -20.59
CA ARG A 50 -8.75 -21.53 -20.41
C ARG A 50 -9.39 -21.28 -19.04
N LYS A 51 -10.68 -21.62 -18.93
CA LYS A 51 -11.37 -21.66 -17.64
C LYS A 51 -10.84 -22.81 -16.78
N THR A 52 -10.91 -22.67 -15.46
CA THR A 52 -10.50 -23.73 -14.51
C THR A 52 -11.28 -25.03 -14.66
N THR A 53 -12.49 -24.98 -15.25
CA THR A 53 -13.34 -26.14 -15.53
C THR A 53 -12.97 -26.87 -16.83
N VAL A 54 -12.03 -26.33 -17.60
CA VAL A 54 -11.58 -26.91 -18.87
C VAL A 54 -10.21 -27.53 -18.65
N ASN A 55 -10.04 -28.79 -19.03
CA ASN A 55 -8.75 -29.47 -18.93
C ASN A 55 -7.73 -28.86 -19.88
N GLN A 56 -6.44 -29.02 -19.55
CA GLN A 56 -5.37 -28.62 -20.46
C GLN A 56 -5.46 -29.41 -21.76
N CYS A 57 -5.05 -28.78 -22.85
CA CYS A 57 -5.04 -29.39 -24.17
C CYS A 57 -3.98 -30.50 -24.21
N GLY A 58 -4.33 -31.68 -24.74
CA GLY A 58 -3.40 -32.81 -24.90
C GLY A 58 -2.58 -32.78 -26.20
N HIS A 59 -2.76 -31.76 -27.06
CA HIS A 59 -2.03 -31.62 -28.31
C HIS A 59 -0.54 -31.35 -28.05
N THR A 60 0.31 -32.03 -28.83
CA THR A 60 1.76 -31.81 -28.81
C THR A 60 2.11 -30.80 -29.89
N PHE A 61 2.61 -29.64 -29.47
CA PHE A 61 2.98 -28.56 -30.39
C PHE A 61 4.44 -28.69 -30.81
N MET A 62 4.71 -28.63 -32.11
CA MET A 62 6.06 -28.71 -32.68
C MET A 62 6.47 -27.40 -33.37
N PHE A 63 7.74 -27.06 -33.30
CA PHE A 63 8.37 -26.00 -34.08
C PHE A 63 9.53 -26.60 -34.88
N GLY A 64 9.23 -27.00 -36.12
CA GLY A 64 10.09 -27.92 -36.86
C GLY A 64 10.11 -29.29 -36.21
N ASP A 65 11.30 -29.81 -35.94
CA ASP A 65 11.47 -31.15 -35.36
C ASP A 65 11.52 -31.16 -33.82
N LYS A 66 11.27 -30.00 -33.18
CA LYS A 66 11.31 -29.85 -31.72
C LYS A 66 9.94 -29.60 -31.12
N THR A 67 9.63 -30.31 -30.06
CA THR A 67 8.41 -30.09 -29.26
C THR A 67 8.55 -28.86 -28.37
N LEU A 68 7.52 -28.02 -28.34
CA LEU A 68 7.42 -26.89 -27.42
C LEU A 68 6.74 -27.32 -26.11
N GLU A 69 7.28 -26.85 -24.98
CA GLU A 69 6.72 -27.14 -23.66
C GLU A 69 5.39 -26.39 -23.45
N LEU A 70 4.39 -27.13 -22.94
CA LEU A 70 3.16 -26.56 -22.42
C LEU A 70 3.39 -26.02 -21.00
N THR A 71 3.04 -24.74 -20.78
CA THR A 71 3.19 -24.09 -19.48
C THR A 71 1.88 -23.51 -18.97
N SER A 72 1.73 -23.47 -17.65
CA SER A 72 0.58 -22.85 -16.96
C SER A 72 0.77 -21.37 -16.67
N LYS A 73 2.01 -20.87 -16.77
CA LYS A 73 2.33 -19.45 -16.56
C LYS A 73 3.50 -19.03 -17.45
N TYR A 74 3.45 -17.81 -17.96
CA TYR A 74 4.49 -17.27 -18.81
C TYR A 74 4.78 -15.81 -18.45
N ARG A 75 6.06 -15.42 -18.46
CA ARG A 75 6.47 -14.04 -18.24
C ARG A 75 6.58 -13.33 -19.59
N TYR A 76 5.68 -12.37 -19.83
CA TYR A 76 5.65 -11.55 -21.03
C TYR A 76 5.79 -10.07 -20.64
N LEU A 77 6.80 -9.38 -21.18
CA LEU A 77 7.10 -7.97 -20.89
C LEU A 77 7.09 -7.65 -19.37
N GLY A 78 7.70 -8.53 -18.58
CA GLY A 78 7.79 -8.38 -17.12
C GLY A 78 6.52 -8.71 -16.34
N LEU A 79 5.39 -9.02 -16.99
CA LEU A 79 4.16 -9.47 -16.37
C LEU A 79 4.05 -10.99 -16.46
N VAL A 80 3.74 -11.67 -15.35
CA VAL A 80 3.38 -13.09 -15.40
C VAL A 80 1.91 -13.24 -15.71
N ILE A 81 1.62 -13.91 -16.82
CA ILE A 81 0.29 -14.28 -17.26
C ILE A 81 0.09 -15.76 -16.91
N CYS A 82 -1.05 -16.09 -16.31
CA CYS A 82 -1.41 -17.47 -16.00
C CYS A 82 -2.53 -17.95 -16.93
N GLU A 83 -2.58 -19.25 -17.17
CA GLU A 83 -3.56 -19.93 -18.02
C GLU A 83 -5.03 -19.67 -17.63
N HIS A 84 -5.30 -19.30 -16.38
CA HIS A 84 -6.63 -18.98 -15.88
C HIS A 84 -6.91 -17.48 -15.71
N THR A 85 -6.04 -16.62 -16.26
CA THR A 85 -6.19 -15.16 -16.22
C THR A 85 -6.29 -14.58 -14.79
N ASP A 86 -5.69 -15.25 -13.80
CA ASP A 86 -5.55 -14.74 -12.44
C ASP A 86 -4.17 -14.09 -12.25
N PHE A 87 -4.16 -12.94 -11.58
CA PHE A 87 -2.96 -12.13 -11.35
C PHE A 87 -2.34 -12.34 -9.97
N THR A 88 -2.78 -13.34 -9.19
CA THR A 88 -2.20 -13.61 -7.87
C THR A 88 -0.70 -13.94 -7.97
N THR A 89 -0.32 -14.80 -8.93
CA THR A 89 1.08 -15.13 -9.21
C THR A 89 1.88 -13.89 -9.57
N THR A 90 1.34 -13.03 -10.45
CA THR A 90 1.94 -11.74 -10.81
C THR A 90 2.22 -10.91 -9.57
N THR A 91 1.22 -10.70 -8.71
CA THR A 91 1.39 -9.88 -7.50
C THR A 91 2.36 -10.49 -6.50
N HIS A 92 2.49 -11.82 -6.45
CA HIS A 92 3.50 -12.48 -5.62
C HIS A 92 4.93 -12.21 -6.11
N GLU A 93 5.15 -12.19 -7.42
CA GLU A 93 6.46 -11.86 -7.99
C GLU A 93 6.82 -10.38 -7.78
N LEU A 94 5.86 -9.47 -7.99
CA LEU A 94 6.02 -8.04 -7.68
C LEU A 94 6.30 -7.83 -6.19
N LEU A 95 5.60 -8.55 -5.30
CA LEU A 95 5.85 -8.52 -3.86
C LEU A 95 7.26 -8.97 -3.52
N THR A 96 7.76 -10.02 -4.17
CA THR A 96 9.12 -10.55 -3.94
C THR A 96 10.16 -9.53 -4.35
N ALA A 97 10.02 -8.92 -5.53
CA ALA A 97 10.90 -7.86 -6.01
C ALA A 97 10.83 -6.60 -5.11
N GLY A 98 9.62 -6.16 -4.77
CA GLY A 98 9.40 -5.02 -3.89
C GLY A 98 9.95 -5.26 -2.47
N SER A 99 9.92 -6.50 -1.98
CA SER A 99 10.50 -6.86 -0.68
C SER A 99 12.02 -6.70 -0.66
N ARG A 100 12.71 -7.05 -1.76
CA ARG A 100 14.15 -6.81 -1.92
C ARG A 100 14.47 -5.32 -1.98
N ALA A 101 13.69 -4.56 -2.73
CA ALA A 101 13.83 -3.10 -2.81
C ALA A 101 13.62 -2.44 -1.45
N LEU A 102 12.58 -2.84 -0.71
CA LEU A 102 12.34 -2.37 0.66
C LEU A 102 13.47 -2.77 1.61
N GLY A 103 14.05 -3.96 1.47
CA GLY A 103 15.23 -4.38 2.23
C GLY A 103 16.42 -3.45 2.01
N SER A 104 16.67 -3.07 0.75
CA SER A 104 17.74 -2.12 0.38
C SER A 104 17.46 -0.71 0.95
N LEU A 105 16.24 -0.21 0.83
CA LEU A 105 15.81 1.05 1.46
C LEU A 105 16.00 1.00 2.98
N THR A 106 15.58 -0.09 3.62
CA THR A 106 15.68 -0.28 5.07
C THR A 106 17.13 -0.24 5.53
N SER A 107 18.04 -0.94 4.83
CA SER A 107 19.48 -0.91 5.12
C SER A 107 20.05 0.50 5.01
N LYS A 108 19.76 1.20 3.90
CA LYS A 108 20.18 2.59 3.70
C LYS A 108 19.65 3.53 4.79
N TYR A 109 18.38 3.40 5.14
CA TYR A 109 17.75 4.18 6.21
C TYR A 109 18.45 4.00 7.55
N TYR A 110 18.84 2.77 7.91
CA TYR A 110 19.59 2.52 9.15
C TYR A 110 21.02 3.05 9.08
N ASN A 111 21.72 2.88 7.96
CA ASN A 111 23.10 3.32 7.80
C ASN A 111 23.26 4.84 7.82
N MET A 112 22.26 5.59 7.33
CA MET A 112 22.28 7.07 7.39
C MET A 112 21.96 7.63 8.79
N GLY A 113 21.49 6.81 9.74
CA GLY A 113 21.23 7.20 11.12
C GLY A 113 19.96 8.04 11.33
N ASN A 114 19.69 9.02 10.47
CA ASN A 114 18.42 9.76 10.47
C ASN A 114 18.03 10.24 9.07
N MET A 115 16.83 9.87 8.64
CA MET A 115 16.23 10.33 7.39
C MET A 115 14.90 10.98 7.71
N ASP A 116 14.66 12.17 7.16
CA ASP A 116 13.38 12.84 7.31
C ASP A 116 12.27 12.12 6.52
N TYR A 117 11.03 12.46 6.84
CA TYR A 117 9.86 11.82 6.24
C TYR A 117 9.77 12.01 4.73
N ASP A 118 10.13 13.18 4.21
CA ASP A 118 9.99 13.49 2.78
C ASP A 118 11.03 12.76 1.96
N THR A 119 12.27 12.73 2.44
CA THR A 119 13.33 11.92 1.83
C THR A 119 12.96 10.44 1.86
N TYR A 120 12.49 9.90 3.00
CA TYR A 120 12.09 8.49 3.09
C TYR A 120 10.93 8.15 2.16
N THR A 121 9.92 9.00 2.12
CA THR A 121 8.75 8.84 1.24
C THR A 121 9.17 8.90 -0.22
N LYS A 122 10.01 9.86 -0.60
CA LYS A 122 10.52 10.01 -1.97
C LYS A 122 11.34 8.79 -2.42
N ILE A 123 12.17 8.23 -1.55
CA ILE A 123 12.92 7.01 -1.90
C ILE A 123 11.97 5.81 -2.01
N TYR A 124 11.01 5.66 -1.11
CA TYR A 124 9.99 4.60 -1.23
C TYR A 124 9.20 4.71 -2.54
N ASP A 125 8.70 5.90 -2.87
CA ASP A 125 7.90 6.16 -4.06
C ASP A 125 8.69 6.03 -5.37
N SER A 126 10.02 6.17 -5.33
CA SER A 126 10.88 6.00 -6.51
C SER A 126 11.49 4.60 -6.65
N THR A 127 11.59 3.82 -5.58
CA THR A 127 12.30 2.52 -5.62
C THR A 127 11.44 1.30 -5.30
N VAL A 128 10.40 1.45 -4.47
CA VAL A 128 9.53 0.34 -4.04
C VAL A 128 8.17 0.43 -4.73
N SER A 129 7.50 1.58 -4.63
CA SER A 129 6.15 1.78 -5.20
C SER A 129 6.06 1.42 -6.69
N PRO A 130 7.02 1.82 -7.56
CA PRO A 130 6.94 1.52 -8.99
C PRO A 130 6.98 0.02 -9.30
N ILE A 131 7.69 -0.77 -8.48
CA ILE A 131 7.72 -2.23 -8.60
C ILE A 131 6.34 -2.81 -8.26
N LEU A 132 5.71 -2.32 -7.20
CA LEU A 132 4.39 -2.81 -6.77
C LEU A 132 3.27 -2.41 -7.72
N GLU A 133 3.44 -1.30 -8.44
CA GLU A 133 2.46 -0.75 -9.38
C GLU A 133 2.70 -1.21 -10.83
N TYR A 134 3.74 -2.01 -11.07
CA TYR A 134 4.11 -2.42 -12.42
C TYR A 134 2.93 -3.09 -13.15
N ALA A 135 2.59 -2.56 -14.32
CA ALA A 135 1.47 -3.02 -15.16
C ALA A 135 0.10 -3.07 -14.43
N SER A 136 -0.08 -2.32 -13.33
CA SER A 136 -1.30 -2.35 -12.54
C SER A 136 -2.54 -1.84 -13.28
N ALA A 137 -2.36 -1.18 -14.42
CA ALA A 137 -3.46 -0.82 -15.30
C ALA A 137 -4.23 -2.05 -15.85
N VAL A 138 -3.61 -3.23 -15.86
CA VAL A 138 -4.22 -4.49 -16.31
C VAL A 138 -4.88 -5.25 -15.14
N TRP A 139 -4.23 -5.29 -13.96
CA TRP A 139 -4.62 -6.17 -12.86
C TRP A 139 -5.11 -5.46 -11.59
N GLY A 140 -5.06 -4.13 -11.55
CA GLY A 140 -5.21 -3.28 -10.36
C GLY A 140 -6.64 -3.09 -9.84
N PHE A 141 -7.59 -3.94 -10.23
CA PHE A 141 -9.03 -3.76 -9.99
C PHE A 141 -9.43 -4.04 -8.54
N LYS A 142 -8.73 -4.97 -7.89
CA LYS A 142 -8.97 -5.37 -6.51
C LYS A 142 -7.76 -5.10 -5.61
N LYS A 143 -8.02 -5.11 -4.30
CA LYS A 143 -6.99 -4.99 -3.27
C LYS A 143 -6.23 -6.30 -3.11
N TYR A 144 -4.91 -6.25 -3.27
CA TYR A 144 -4.01 -7.38 -2.97
C TYR A 144 -3.34 -7.14 -1.62
N ASN A 145 -3.92 -7.71 -0.56
CA ASN A 145 -3.45 -7.54 0.82
C ASN A 145 -1.94 -7.77 1.04
N PRO A 146 -1.24 -8.70 0.35
CA PRO A 146 0.21 -8.82 0.47
C PRO A 146 0.98 -7.55 0.08
N LEU A 147 0.56 -6.82 -0.95
CA LEU A 147 1.21 -5.57 -1.38
C LEU A 147 1.03 -4.47 -0.33
N GLU A 148 -0.17 -4.34 0.23
CA GLU A 148 -0.45 -3.40 1.33
C GLU A 148 0.38 -3.72 2.58
N ARG A 149 0.53 -5.01 2.91
CA ARG A 149 1.37 -5.43 4.05
C ARG A 149 2.84 -5.01 3.88
N LEU A 150 3.36 -4.98 2.65
CA LEU A 150 4.71 -4.49 2.38
C LEU A 150 4.81 -2.98 2.63
N GLN A 151 3.83 -2.19 2.19
CA GLN A 151 3.75 -0.76 2.51
C GLN A 151 3.70 -0.54 4.04
N TYR A 152 2.90 -1.31 4.77
CA TYR A 152 2.83 -1.21 6.23
C TYR A 152 4.16 -1.57 6.91
N ARG A 153 4.96 -2.47 6.33
CA ARG A 153 6.32 -2.76 6.82
C ARG A 153 7.23 -1.56 6.63
N ALA A 154 7.15 -0.86 5.50
CA ALA A 154 7.90 0.36 5.25
C ALA A 154 7.52 1.47 6.25
N ILE A 155 6.21 1.67 6.49
CA ILE A 155 5.70 2.64 7.48
C ILE A 155 6.22 2.32 8.88
N ARG A 156 6.11 1.05 9.33
CA ARG A 156 6.59 0.64 10.66
C ARG A 156 8.09 0.86 10.84
N THR A 157 8.87 0.61 9.78
CA THR A 157 10.33 0.82 9.77
C THR A 157 10.67 2.29 9.99
N PHE A 158 9.99 3.18 9.29
CA PHE A 158 10.18 4.62 9.44
C PHE A 158 9.76 5.11 10.83
N LEU A 159 8.55 4.75 11.28
CA LEU A 159 8.04 5.14 12.59
C LEU A 159 8.86 4.53 13.74
N GLY A 160 9.55 3.42 13.51
CA GLY A 160 10.27 2.69 14.55
C GLY A 160 9.35 1.94 15.50
N VAL A 161 8.23 1.40 15.00
CA VAL A 161 7.22 0.69 15.81
C VAL A 161 7.13 -0.79 15.43
N GLY A 162 6.71 -1.62 16.38
CA GLY A 162 6.62 -3.07 16.19
C GLY A 162 5.39 -3.55 15.41
N LYS A 163 5.32 -4.85 15.15
CA LYS A 163 4.19 -5.50 14.44
C LYS A 163 2.83 -5.31 15.13
N HIS A 164 2.82 -5.10 16.46
CA HIS A 164 1.62 -4.91 17.27
C HIS A 164 1.08 -3.47 17.26
N ALA A 165 1.73 -2.55 16.54
CA ALA A 165 1.20 -1.22 16.29
C ALA A 165 -0.09 -1.31 15.45
N PRO A 166 -1.21 -0.76 15.95
CA PRO A 166 -2.47 -0.67 15.23
C PRO A 166 -2.31 -0.10 13.83
N LEU A 167 -2.86 -0.80 12.83
CA LEU A 167 -2.82 -0.34 11.44
C LEU A 167 -3.45 1.05 11.25
N PRO A 168 -4.65 1.36 11.79
CA PRO A 168 -5.24 2.68 11.64
C PRO A 168 -4.37 3.82 12.18
N ALA A 169 -3.66 3.59 13.28
CA ALA A 169 -2.78 4.62 13.84
C ALA A 169 -1.52 4.86 12.98
N ILE A 170 -0.85 3.79 12.52
CA ILE A 170 0.38 3.96 11.73
C ILE A 170 0.10 4.52 10.34
N THR A 171 -1.01 4.12 9.71
CA THR A 171 -1.38 4.61 8.38
C THR A 171 -1.98 6.01 8.47
N GLY A 172 -2.75 6.29 9.52
CA GLY A 172 -3.27 7.63 9.79
C GLY A 172 -2.16 8.65 10.08
N ASP A 173 -1.15 8.30 10.89
CA ASP A 173 -0.03 9.21 11.17
C ASP A 173 0.84 9.48 9.94
N THR A 174 1.02 8.50 9.05
CA THR A 174 1.84 8.67 7.85
C THR A 174 1.09 9.30 6.69
N GLY A 175 -0.21 9.06 6.55
CA GLY A 175 -1.00 9.60 5.45
C GLY A 175 -0.57 9.11 4.06
N TRP A 176 0.16 7.99 3.98
CA TRP A 176 0.56 7.39 2.70
C TRP A 176 -0.67 6.89 1.95
N THR A 177 -0.73 7.15 0.64
CA THR A 177 -1.78 6.59 -0.22
C THR A 177 -1.62 5.06 -0.30
N PRO A 178 -2.64 4.28 0.07
CA PRO A 178 -2.66 2.83 -0.12
C PRO A 178 -2.32 2.43 -1.55
N ILE A 179 -1.61 1.30 -1.71
CA ILE A 179 -1.16 0.84 -3.03
C ILE A 179 -2.35 0.56 -3.94
N HIS A 180 -3.43 -0.05 -3.44
CA HIS A 180 -4.58 -0.37 -4.28
C HIS A 180 -5.26 0.86 -4.90
N MET A 181 -5.22 2.02 -4.23
CA MET A 181 -5.77 3.27 -4.78
C MET A 181 -4.91 3.76 -5.95
N LYS A 182 -3.58 3.65 -5.83
CA LYS A 182 -2.65 3.98 -6.92
C LYS A 182 -2.89 3.05 -8.12
N THR A 183 -3.09 1.74 -7.88
CA THR A 183 -3.34 0.78 -8.96
C THR A 183 -4.66 1.04 -9.68
N GLN A 184 -5.72 1.38 -8.95
CA GLN A 184 -7.01 1.77 -9.55
C GLN A 184 -6.89 3.04 -10.40
N CYS A 185 -6.15 4.05 -9.93
CA CYS A 185 -5.88 5.25 -10.73
C CYS A 185 -5.16 4.92 -12.04
N ASN A 186 -4.23 3.95 -12.04
CA ASN A 186 -3.54 3.51 -13.25
C ASN A 186 -4.47 2.79 -14.23
N MET A 187 -5.45 2.02 -13.74
CA MET A 187 -6.50 1.45 -14.61
C MET A 187 -7.33 2.54 -15.29
N ILE A 188 -7.74 3.56 -14.53
CA ILE A 188 -8.54 4.66 -15.08
C ILE A 188 -7.75 5.45 -16.14
N LYS A 189 -6.45 5.68 -15.91
CA LYS A 189 -5.57 6.29 -16.93
C LYS A 189 -5.55 5.47 -18.23
N LEU A 190 -5.39 4.15 -18.12
CA LEU A 190 -5.40 3.28 -19.30
C LEU A 190 -6.76 3.27 -19.99
N TRP A 191 -7.86 3.25 -19.24
CA TRP A 191 -9.20 3.36 -19.82
C TRP A 191 -9.38 4.66 -20.60
N CYS A 192 -9.03 5.81 -20.01
CA CYS A 192 -9.13 7.09 -20.73
C CYS A 192 -8.30 7.05 -22.03
N LYS A 193 -7.08 6.50 -21.95
CA LYS A 193 -6.21 6.37 -23.12
C LYS A 193 -6.81 5.46 -24.19
N LEU A 194 -7.33 4.29 -23.82
CA LEU A 194 -7.97 3.34 -24.74
C LEU A 194 -9.18 3.95 -25.43
N CYS A 195 -9.87 4.88 -24.77
CA CYS A 195 -10.99 5.55 -25.40
C CYS A 195 -10.61 6.67 -26.38
N GLU A 196 -9.39 7.22 -26.27
CA GLU A 196 -8.83 8.21 -27.22
C GLU A 196 -8.15 7.55 -28.43
N ILE A 197 -7.75 6.29 -28.32
CA ILE A 197 -7.03 5.60 -29.40
C ILE A 197 -7.97 5.42 -30.61
N PRO A 198 -7.51 5.70 -31.85
CA PRO A 198 -8.31 5.51 -33.06
C PRO A 198 -8.85 4.09 -33.25
N GLU A 199 -10.06 3.97 -33.80
CA GLU A 199 -10.79 2.70 -33.95
C GLU A 199 -10.07 1.63 -34.77
N TYR A 200 -9.20 2.02 -35.70
CA TYR A 200 -8.45 1.08 -36.52
C TYR A 200 -7.34 0.35 -35.72
N ARG A 201 -6.88 0.90 -34.60
CA ARG A 201 -5.80 0.32 -33.79
C ARG A 201 -6.29 -0.91 -33.02
N LEU A 202 -5.46 -1.95 -32.97
CA LEU A 202 -5.79 -3.21 -32.31
C LEU A 202 -6.23 -3.02 -30.84
N CYS A 203 -5.51 -2.20 -30.06
CA CYS A 203 -5.86 -1.95 -28.66
C CYS A 203 -7.28 -1.39 -28.49
N ARG A 204 -7.72 -0.48 -29.38
CA ARG A 204 -9.08 0.07 -29.36
C ARG A 204 -10.10 -0.99 -29.75
N LYS A 205 -9.82 -1.82 -30.77
CA LYS A 205 -10.68 -2.94 -31.14
C LYS A 205 -10.86 -3.95 -30.01
N THR A 206 -9.77 -4.35 -29.35
CA THR A 206 -9.80 -5.26 -28.19
C THR A 206 -10.57 -4.65 -27.03
N PHE A 207 -10.33 -3.36 -26.72
CA PHE A 207 -11.07 -2.64 -25.70
C PHE A 207 -12.57 -2.60 -26.01
N MET A 208 -12.97 -2.23 -27.23
CA MET A 208 -14.38 -2.18 -27.61
C MET A 208 -15.05 -3.57 -27.57
N TRP A 209 -14.33 -4.62 -27.95
CA TRP A 209 -14.79 -5.99 -27.79
C TRP A 209 -15.06 -6.33 -26.32
N ASP A 210 -14.09 -6.09 -25.42
CA ASP A 210 -14.24 -6.33 -23.96
C ASP A 210 -15.38 -5.49 -23.37
N PHE A 211 -15.48 -4.22 -23.77
CA PHE A 211 -16.55 -3.31 -23.35
C PHE A 211 -17.93 -3.83 -23.75
N ASN A 212 -18.11 -4.26 -25.00
CA ASN A 212 -19.39 -4.78 -25.50
C ASN A 212 -19.82 -6.08 -24.80
N ILE A 213 -18.87 -6.95 -24.47
CA ILE A 213 -19.20 -8.21 -23.76
C ILE A 213 -19.36 -8.02 -22.25
N SER A 214 -18.89 -6.89 -21.68
CA SER A 214 -18.94 -6.61 -20.24
C SER A 214 -20.36 -6.59 -19.65
N ASN A 215 -21.37 -6.26 -20.46
CA ASN A 215 -22.77 -6.33 -20.05
C ASN A 215 -23.30 -7.77 -19.89
N ARG A 216 -22.67 -8.74 -20.56
CA ARG A 216 -23.03 -10.16 -20.52
C ARG A 216 -22.20 -10.95 -19.52
N TYR A 217 -20.93 -10.57 -19.34
CA TYR A 217 -19.98 -11.27 -18.47
C TYR A 217 -19.45 -10.38 -17.35
N LYS A 218 -19.65 -10.84 -16.11
CA LYS A 218 -19.19 -10.12 -14.90
C LYS A 218 -17.67 -10.02 -14.75
N ARG A 219 -16.90 -10.93 -15.34
CA ARG A 219 -15.42 -10.97 -15.25
C ARG A 219 -14.79 -10.44 -16.53
N THR A 220 -14.77 -9.12 -16.66
CA THR A 220 -14.15 -8.41 -17.79
C THR A 220 -13.42 -7.19 -17.26
N TRP A 221 -12.38 -6.76 -17.97
CA TRP A 221 -11.58 -5.61 -17.53
C TRP A 221 -12.42 -4.32 -17.53
N SER A 222 -13.30 -4.16 -18.52
CA SER A 222 -14.23 -3.03 -18.61
C SER A 222 -15.23 -3.02 -17.45
N ASN A 223 -15.75 -4.17 -17.01
CA ASN A 223 -16.64 -4.22 -15.83
C ASN A 223 -15.90 -3.88 -14.53
N ASP A 224 -14.62 -4.25 -14.41
CA ASP A 224 -13.78 -3.84 -13.29
C ASP A 224 -13.58 -2.31 -13.26
N VAL A 225 -13.31 -1.70 -14.41
CA VAL A 225 -13.23 -0.23 -14.56
C VAL A 225 -14.58 0.43 -14.23
N LYS A 226 -15.69 -0.11 -14.74
CA LYS A 226 -17.05 0.36 -14.44
C LYS A 226 -17.31 0.39 -12.94
N THR A 227 -16.91 -0.68 -12.24
CA THR A 227 -17.06 -0.80 -10.79
C THR A 227 -16.31 0.31 -10.05
N ILE A 228 -15.07 0.61 -10.46
CA ILE A 228 -14.27 1.70 -9.89
C ILE A 228 -14.93 3.05 -10.17
N MET A 229 -15.33 3.32 -11.41
CA MET A 229 -15.95 4.59 -11.81
C MET A 229 -17.28 4.83 -11.09
N THR A 230 -18.12 3.79 -10.97
CA THR A 230 -19.41 3.86 -10.27
C THR A 230 -19.21 4.08 -8.78
N LYS A 231 -18.26 3.39 -8.14
CA LYS A 231 -17.85 3.64 -6.75
C LYS A 231 -17.42 5.10 -6.55
N CYS A 232 -16.86 5.73 -7.58
CA CYS A 232 -16.42 7.12 -7.55
C CYS A 232 -17.48 8.15 -7.98
N GLY A 233 -18.73 7.72 -8.26
CA GLY A 233 -19.80 8.61 -8.74
C GLY A 233 -19.64 9.07 -10.20
N LEU A 234 -18.77 8.40 -10.98
CA LEU A 234 -18.48 8.72 -12.39
C LEU A 234 -19.14 7.70 -13.34
N HIS A 235 -20.32 7.21 -12.97
CA HIS A 235 -21.07 6.24 -13.78
C HIS A 235 -21.33 6.78 -15.19
N ASP A 236 -21.81 8.02 -15.30
CA ASP A 236 -22.19 8.59 -16.60
C ASP A 236 -20.98 8.85 -17.50
N VAL A 237 -19.84 9.23 -16.91
CA VAL A 237 -18.56 9.37 -17.63
C VAL A 237 -18.13 8.05 -18.26
N TYR A 238 -18.36 6.93 -17.58
CA TYR A 238 -18.02 5.61 -18.10
C TYR A 238 -18.87 5.24 -19.34
N PHE A 239 -20.17 5.53 -19.33
CA PHE A 239 -21.07 5.20 -20.45
C PHE A 239 -20.95 6.18 -21.62
N ASN A 240 -20.70 7.45 -21.33
CA ASN A 240 -20.60 8.51 -22.33
C ASN A 240 -19.16 8.66 -22.87
N GLN A 241 -18.51 7.53 -23.15
CA GLN A 241 -17.10 7.49 -23.57
C GLN A 241 -16.81 8.13 -24.94
N ASN A 242 -17.83 8.53 -25.70
CA ASN A 242 -17.71 9.10 -27.05
C ASN A 242 -18.25 10.54 -27.18
N SER A 243 -18.81 11.15 -26.12
CA SER A 243 -19.25 12.56 -26.11
C SER A 243 -18.15 13.48 -25.59
N GLU A 244 -18.37 14.82 -25.60
CA GLU A 244 -17.41 15.85 -25.10
C GLU A 244 -16.73 15.41 -23.81
N ARG A 245 -15.50 14.90 -23.94
CA ARG A 245 -14.85 14.16 -22.87
C ARG A 245 -14.04 15.11 -22.01
N GLN A 246 -14.22 14.97 -20.70
CA GLN A 246 -13.36 15.64 -19.74
C GLN A 246 -11.90 15.16 -19.90
N PRO A 247 -10.91 16.03 -19.66
CA PRO A 247 -9.50 15.65 -19.73
C PRO A 247 -9.17 14.46 -18.82
N THR A 248 -8.31 13.54 -19.28
CA THR A 248 -7.85 12.37 -18.51
C THR A 248 -7.38 12.76 -17.10
N ALA A 249 -6.62 13.86 -16.98
CA ALA A 249 -6.13 14.36 -15.69
C ALA A 249 -7.27 14.72 -14.72
N HIS A 250 -8.36 15.31 -15.22
CA HIS A 250 -9.53 15.66 -14.42
C HIS A 250 -10.24 14.40 -13.92
N ILE A 251 -10.53 13.44 -14.80
CA ILE A 251 -11.20 12.18 -14.45
C ILE A 251 -10.40 11.43 -13.38
N VAL A 252 -9.09 11.29 -13.59
CA VAL A 252 -8.19 10.61 -12.63
C VAL A 252 -8.13 11.35 -11.30
N SER A 253 -8.15 12.69 -11.31
CA SER A 253 -8.22 13.50 -10.08
C SER A 253 -9.53 13.27 -9.32
N CYS A 254 -10.67 13.25 -10.01
CA CYS A 254 -11.98 12.97 -9.41
C CYS A 254 -12.00 11.58 -8.76
N VAL A 255 -11.51 10.55 -9.47
CA VAL A 255 -11.37 9.19 -8.94
C VAL A 255 -10.46 9.18 -7.71
N LYS A 256 -9.27 9.78 -7.81
CA LYS A 256 -8.31 9.83 -6.70
C LYS A 256 -8.92 10.48 -5.46
N ASN A 257 -9.56 11.64 -5.61
CA ASN A 257 -10.18 12.37 -4.51
C ASN A 257 -11.30 11.56 -3.86
N LYS A 258 -12.17 10.92 -4.67
CA LYS A 258 -13.26 10.11 -4.13
C LYS A 258 -12.75 8.84 -3.43
N LEU A 259 -11.71 8.20 -3.97
CA LEU A 259 -11.06 7.06 -3.29
C LEU A 259 -10.43 7.48 -1.95
N VAL A 260 -9.83 8.67 -1.86
CA VAL A 260 -9.30 9.21 -0.60
C VAL A 260 -10.42 9.44 0.42
N GLU A 261 -11.53 10.04 0.00
CA GLU A 261 -12.70 10.25 0.86
C GLU A 261 -13.25 8.92 1.41
N LEU A 262 -13.45 7.93 0.54
CA LEU A 262 -13.94 6.60 0.93
C LEU A 262 -12.96 5.90 1.88
N HIS A 263 -11.66 6.00 1.61
CA HIS A 263 -10.63 5.46 2.49
C HIS A 263 -10.60 6.15 3.85
N GLN A 264 -10.81 7.47 3.91
CA GLN A 264 -10.91 8.21 5.17
C GLN A 264 -12.12 7.74 6.00
N GLN A 265 -13.26 7.48 5.35
CA GLN A 265 -14.44 6.91 6.03
C GLN A 265 -14.17 5.50 6.58
N GLU A 266 -13.55 4.63 5.78
CA GLU A 266 -13.14 3.28 6.22
C GLU A 266 -12.15 3.35 7.40
N TRP A 267 -11.23 4.31 7.36
CA TRP A 267 -10.27 4.54 8.43
C TRP A 267 -10.92 5.05 9.71
N LEU A 268 -11.85 6.01 9.65
CA LEU A 268 -12.60 6.50 10.81
C LEU A 268 -13.40 5.37 11.46
N LYS A 269 -14.06 4.52 10.66
CA LYS A 269 -14.75 3.34 11.17
C LYS A 269 -13.79 2.38 11.88
N ALA A 270 -12.63 2.11 11.28
CA ALA A 270 -11.60 1.25 11.88
C ALA A 270 -10.98 1.84 13.17
N LEU A 271 -10.97 3.17 13.32
CA LEU A 271 -10.65 3.81 14.60
C LEU A 271 -11.74 3.50 15.62
N GLU A 272 -13.01 3.70 15.26
CA GLU A 272 -14.13 3.52 16.18
C GLU A 272 -14.18 2.12 16.79
N ASP A 273 -14.00 1.11 15.95
CA ASP A 273 -14.01 -0.30 16.31
C ASP A 273 -12.80 -0.74 17.17
N MET A 274 -11.85 0.16 17.47
CA MET A 274 -10.60 -0.18 18.16
C MET A 274 -10.43 0.53 19.51
N PRO A 275 -10.84 -0.11 20.64
CA PRO A 275 -10.74 0.47 21.99
C PRO A 275 -9.31 0.87 22.41
N LYS A 276 -8.29 0.21 21.85
CA LYS A 276 -6.88 0.53 22.10
C LYS A 276 -6.52 1.96 21.72
N LEU A 277 -7.21 2.53 20.74
CA LEU A 277 -6.92 3.85 20.16
C LEU A 277 -7.63 5.00 20.87
N ARG A 278 -8.04 4.82 22.14
CA ARG A 278 -8.72 5.84 22.99
C ARG A 278 -8.06 7.23 22.94
N THR A 279 -6.74 7.29 23.02
CA THR A 279 -5.99 8.55 22.99
C THR A 279 -5.86 9.09 21.57
N TYR A 280 -5.60 8.19 20.62
CA TYR A 280 -5.40 8.51 19.21
C TYR A 280 -6.63 9.21 18.59
N LYS A 281 -7.84 8.68 18.86
CA LYS A 281 -9.11 9.24 18.37
C LYS A 281 -9.29 10.72 18.74
N ASN A 282 -8.81 11.12 19.91
CA ASN A 282 -8.96 12.48 20.41
C ASN A 282 -7.94 13.46 19.82
N ILE A 283 -6.84 12.96 19.26
CA ILE A 283 -5.72 13.79 18.78
C ILE A 283 -5.57 13.77 17.26
N LYS A 284 -6.15 12.78 16.56
CA LYS A 284 -6.10 12.64 15.11
C LYS A 284 -7.50 12.78 14.51
N ALA A 285 -7.73 13.85 13.74
CA ALA A 285 -9.00 14.09 13.06
C ALA A 285 -9.01 13.57 11.61
N ASP A 286 -7.94 13.85 10.86
CA ASP A 286 -7.89 13.61 9.41
C ASP A 286 -6.90 12.52 9.01
N TYR A 287 -7.11 11.90 7.85
CA TYR A 287 -6.15 10.95 7.26
C TYR A 287 -5.07 11.72 6.48
N ASN A 288 -4.09 12.27 7.20
CA ASN A 288 -2.97 13.01 6.60
C ASN A 288 -1.69 12.85 7.45
N VAL A 289 -0.54 13.18 6.86
CA VAL A 289 0.74 13.09 7.54
C VAL A 289 0.76 13.98 8.79
N GLU A 290 1.17 13.40 9.92
CA GLU A 290 1.27 14.14 11.16
C GLU A 290 2.49 15.07 11.21
N PRO A 291 2.36 16.27 11.81
CA PRO A 291 3.44 17.25 11.87
C PRO A 291 4.73 16.73 12.51
N TYR A 292 4.65 15.82 13.48
CA TYR A 292 5.84 15.32 14.17
C TYR A 292 6.75 14.48 13.25
N LEU A 293 6.21 13.87 12.19
CA LEU A 293 7.00 13.09 11.23
C LEU A 293 7.87 13.98 10.34
N LYS A 294 7.44 15.23 10.12
CA LYS A 294 8.17 16.24 9.36
C LYS A 294 9.27 16.95 10.17
N LYS A 295 9.30 16.75 11.49
CA LYS A 295 10.29 17.35 12.38
C LYS A 295 11.58 16.53 12.41
N CYS A 296 12.71 17.21 12.67
CA CYS A 296 14.01 16.56 12.90
C CYS A 296 14.05 15.86 14.27
N LEU A 297 13.46 14.65 14.31
CA LEU A 297 13.47 13.75 15.45
C LEU A 297 14.41 12.59 15.17
N SER A 298 15.15 12.14 16.18
CA SER A 298 15.87 10.86 16.09
C SER A 298 14.85 9.72 15.93
N ARG A 299 15.30 8.57 15.41
CA ARG A 299 14.45 7.36 15.33
C ARG A 299 13.81 7.00 16.67
N GLN A 300 14.57 7.12 17.76
CA GLN A 300 14.08 6.82 19.11
C GLN A 300 12.98 7.80 19.54
N GLN A 301 13.18 9.11 19.32
CA GLN A 301 12.20 10.15 19.61
C GLN A 301 10.91 9.98 18.81
N ARG A 302 11.03 9.72 17.50
CA ARG A 302 9.88 9.44 16.62
C ARG A 302 9.14 8.19 17.07
N SER A 303 9.86 7.12 17.41
CA SER A 303 9.29 5.86 17.90
C SER A 303 8.48 6.06 19.18
N VAL A 304 9.01 6.76 20.19
CA VAL A 304 8.25 6.94 21.45
C VAL A 304 6.98 7.76 21.23
N ILE A 305 7.00 8.78 20.37
CA ILE A 305 5.79 9.55 20.03
C ILE A 305 4.78 8.65 19.31
N ALA A 306 5.20 7.93 18.26
CA ALA A 306 4.33 7.02 17.52
C ALA A 306 3.73 5.92 18.42
N ARG A 307 4.53 5.36 19.34
CA ARG A 307 4.08 4.35 20.31
C ARG A 307 3.10 4.90 21.33
N MET A 308 3.33 6.12 21.80
CA MET A 308 2.43 6.81 22.71
C MET A 308 1.09 7.10 22.04
N ARG A 309 1.11 7.68 20.83
CA ARG A 309 -0.10 7.95 20.04
C ARG A 309 -0.89 6.68 19.74
N SER A 310 -0.21 5.59 19.40
CA SER A 310 -0.84 4.31 19.02
C SER A 310 -1.20 3.39 20.19
N GLY A 311 -0.98 3.81 21.45
CA GLY A 311 -1.24 3.00 22.64
C GLY A 311 -0.39 1.73 22.73
N THR A 312 0.83 1.75 22.19
CA THR A 312 1.77 0.62 22.20
C THR A 312 3.02 0.85 23.06
N LEU A 313 3.07 1.97 23.77
CA LEU A 313 4.10 2.22 24.76
C LEU A 313 3.91 1.27 25.96
N HIS A 314 5.01 0.87 26.62
CA HIS A 314 4.97 -0.11 27.72
C HIS A 314 4.48 0.51 29.05
N LEU A 315 3.24 0.99 29.03
CA LEU A 315 2.49 1.45 30.19
C LEU A 315 1.61 0.31 30.74
N GLU A 316 1.21 0.36 32.01
CA GLU A 316 0.39 -0.70 32.61
C GLU A 316 -0.98 -0.84 31.93
N ILE A 317 -1.52 0.20 31.29
CA ILE A 317 -2.73 0.09 30.45
C ILE A 317 -2.59 -0.94 29.31
N GLU A 318 -1.40 -1.06 28.73
CA GLU A 318 -1.09 -1.99 27.63
C GLU A 318 -0.49 -3.29 28.18
N LYS A 319 0.41 -3.23 29.17
CA LYS A 319 0.99 -4.43 29.79
C LYS A 319 -0.06 -5.26 30.54
N GLY A 320 -1.02 -4.60 31.19
CA GLY A 320 -2.15 -5.23 31.87
C GLY A 320 -3.08 -5.92 30.87
N ARG A 321 -3.27 -5.34 29.68
CA ARG A 321 -4.04 -5.96 28.59
C ARG A 321 -3.49 -7.33 28.20
N PHE A 322 -2.17 -7.46 28.03
CA PHE A 322 -1.54 -8.75 27.71
C PHE A 322 -1.60 -9.77 28.85
N ARG A 323 -1.81 -9.31 30.09
CA ARG A 323 -1.94 -10.15 31.28
C ARG A 323 -3.40 -10.36 31.71
N ASN A 324 -4.37 -9.94 30.88
CA ASN A 324 -5.80 -9.98 31.18
C ASN A 324 -6.20 -9.30 32.51
N VAL A 325 -5.46 -8.26 32.92
CA VAL A 325 -5.80 -7.45 34.09
C VAL A 325 -7.02 -6.55 33.76
N PRO A 326 -8.06 -6.50 34.62
CA PRO A 326 -9.19 -5.58 34.49
C PRO A 326 -8.73 -4.13 34.31
N LEU A 327 -9.47 -3.33 33.53
CA LEU A 327 -9.05 -1.98 33.10
C LEU A 327 -8.77 -1.06 34.30
N ASP A 328 -9.67 -1.08 35.27
CA ASP A 328 -9.63 -0.38 36.56
C ASP A 328 -8.44 -0.79 37.44
N GLN A 329 -7.87 -1.97 37.20
CA GLN A 329 -6.71 -2.49 37.95
C GLN A 329 -5.37 -2.28 37.21
N ARG A 330 -5.35 -1.61 36.06
CA ARG A 330 -4.12 -1.33 35.29
C ARG A 330 -3.39 -0.10 35.84
N LEU A 331 -3.08 -0.16 37.13
CA LEU A 331 -2.60 0.97 37.92
C LEU A 331 -1.13 1.28 37.69
N CYS A 332 -0.78 2.56 37.84
CA CYS A 332 0.59 3.05 37.78
C CYS A 332 1.39 2.53 38.96
N LYS A 333 2.47 1.80 38.65
CA LYS A 333 3.40 1.27 39.66
C LYS A 333 4.45 2.28 40.09
N MET A 334 4.51 3.43 39.42
CA MET A 334 5.57 4.42 39.59
C MET A 334 5.20 5.54 40.58
N CYS A 335 3.91 5.82 40.76
CA CYS A 335 3.39 6.78 41.75
C CYS A 335 2.53 6.09 42.81
N LYS A 336 2.07 6.86 43.81
CA LYS A 336 1.22 6.36 44.89
C LYS A 336 -0.27 6.60 44.65
N SER A 337 -0.63 7.33 43.60
CA SER A 337 -2.00 7.81 43.32
C SER A 337 -3.04 6.73 42.98
N GLN A 338 -2.66 5.44 42.91
CA GLN A 338 -3.54 4.31 42.53
C GLN A 338 -4.39 4.59 41.27
N SER A 339 -3.83 5.34 40.32
CA SER A 339 -4.52 5.72 39.09
C SER A 339 -4.12 4.80 37.94
N ILE A 340 -5.01 4.63 36.95
CA ILE A 340 -4.72 3.87 35.73
C ILE A 340 -3.52 4.49 34.99
N GLU A 341 -2.54 3.67 34.60
CA GLU A 341 -1.34 4.14 33.88
C GLU A 341 -1.57 4.20 32.37
N ASP A 342 -2.29 5.24 31.93
CA ASP A 342 -2.47 5.54 30.51
C ASP A 342 -1.59 6.71 30.01
N GLU A 343 -1.76 7.11 28.76
CA GLU A 343 -0.99 8.20 28.15
C GLU A 343 -1.19 9.53 28.87
N SER A 344 -2.42 9.79 29.34
CA SER A 344 -2.81 11.00 30.05
C SER A 344 -2.15 11.03 31.44
N HIS A 345 -2.23 9.94 32.18
CA HIS A 345 -1.58 9.82 33.48
C HIS A 345 -0.07 10.07 33.39
N LEU A 346 0.62 9.44 32.43
CA LEU A 346 2.06 9.66 32.25
C LEU A 346 2.38 11.14 31.96
N LEU A 347 1.66 11.76 31.02
CA LEU A 347 1.97 13.12 30.52
C LEU A 347 1.47 14.24 31.42
N LEU A 348 0.41 14.03 32.20
CA LEU A 348 -0.26 15.10 32.94
C LEU A 348 -0.29 14.93 34.47
N PHE A 349 -0.31 13.70 35.00
CA PHE A 349 -0.74 13.48 36.40
C PHE A 349 0.20 12.64 37.28
N CYS A 350 1.08 11.83 36.70
CA CYS A 350 1.93 10.92 37.49
C CYS A 350 2.92 11.67 38.40
N GLU A 351 2.70 11.65 39.71
CA GLU A 351 3.53 12.32 40.74
C GLU A 351 5.04 12.04 40.57
N ARG A 352 5.39 10.81 40.19
CA ARG A 352 6.79 10.40 40.01
C ARG A 352 7.54 11.22 38.95
N TYR A 353 6.83 11.77 37.97
CA TYR A 353 7.41 12.55 36.89
C TYR A 353 7.08 14.04 37.00
N GLU A 354 6.65 14.51 38.17
CA GLU A 354 6.28 15.91 38.40
C GLU A 354 7.42 16.87 38.03
N GLN A 355 8.63 16.64 38.54
CA GLN A 355 9.79 17.49 38.23
C GLN A 355 10.08 17.54 36.72
N LEU A 356 10.08 16.39 36.03
CA LEU A 356 10.27 16.33 34.58
C LEU A 356 9.14 17.06 33.83
N ARG A 357 7.91 16.99 34.34
CA ARG A 357 6.74 17.62 33.72
C ARG A 357 6.77 19.13 33.89
N THR A 358 7.20 19.61 35.06
CA THR A 358 7.43 21.03 35.32
C THR A 358 8.48 21.58 34.37
N THR A 359 9.61 20.88 34.18
CA THR A 359 10.60 21.25 33.16
C THR A 359 10.00 21.29 31.76
N LEU A 360 9.25 20.25 31.36
CA LEU A 360 8.57 20.21 30.06
C LEU A 360 7.64 21.42 29.84
N PHE A 361 6.83 21.78 30.83
CA PHE A 361 5.89 22.91 30.71
C PHE A 361 6.59 24.26 30.75
N ASN A 362 7.64 24.42 31.54
CA ASN A 362 8.47 25.63 31.53
C ASN A 362 9.16 25.79 30.17
N ASP A 363 9.79 24.74 29.63
CA ASP A 363 10.42 24.77 28.30
C ASP A 363 9.41 25.15 27.20
N ILE A 364 8.16 24.70 27.32
CA ILE A 364 7.09 25.07 26.38
C ILE A 364 6.72 26.55 26.55
N ARG A 365 6.54 27.01 27.78
CA ARG A 365 6.19 28.40 28.09
C ARG A 365 7.27 29.34 27.58
N ASP A 366 8.54 29.07 27.89
CA ASP A 366 9.66 29.93 27.56
C ASP A 366 9.92 29.97 26.06
N LYS A 367 9.76 28.84 25.36
CA LYS A 367 10.05 28.74 23.92
C LYS A 367 8.89 29.19 23.03
N TYR A 368 7.65 29.03 23.46
CA TYR A 368 6.47 29.27 22.61
C TYR A 368 5.51 30.32 23.18
N ASN A 369 5.81 30.90 24.34
CA ASN A 369 4.98 31.89 25.04
C ASN A 369 3.53 31.41 25.28
N ILE A 370 3.36 30.13 25.62
CA ILE A 370 2.06 29.52 25.90
C ILE A 370 2.11 28.81 27.25
N ASP A 371 1.19 29.19 28.14
CA ASP A 371 0.99 28.49 29.40
C ASP A 371 -0.04 27.36 29.25
N LEU A 372 0.43 26.12 29.27
CA LEU A 372 -0.45 24.95 29.21
C LEU A 372 -1.09 24.62 30.57
N THR A 373 -0.65 25.21 31.67
CA THR A 373 -1.09 24.80 33.02
C THR A 373 -2.57 25.10 33.28
N THR A 374 -3.11 26.13 32.65
CA THR A 374 -4.50 26.60 32.81
C THR A 374 -5.50 25.86 31.90
N LEU A 375 -5.02 25.13 30.90
CA LEU A 375 -5.89 24.47 29.93
C LEU A 375 -6.56 23.20 30.50
N PRO A 376 -7.73 22.78 29.99
CA PRO A 376 -8.28 21.46 30.26
C PRO A 376 -7.35 20.31 29.83
N ALA A 377 -7.40 19.17 30.52
CA ALA A 377 -6.47 18.05 30.29
C ALA A 377 -6.49 17.50 28.85
N ASN A 378 -7.68 17.37 28.25
CA ASN A 378 -7.83 16.96 26.85
C ASN A 378 -7.17 17.94 25.86
N ILE A 379 -7.30 19.24 26.14
CA ILE A 379 -6.66 20.30 25.34
C ILE A 379 -5.15 20.25 25.52
N LYS A 380 -4.64 20.15 26.77
CA LYS A 380 -3.20 19.98 27.04
C LYS A 380 -2.63 18.80 26.26
N LEU A 381 -3.29 17.64 26.31
CA LEU A 381 -2.84 16.42 25.65
C LEU A 381 -2.74 16.61 24.13
N LYS A 382 -3.75 17.23 23.51
CA LYS A 382 -3.75 17.55 22.08
C LYS A 382 -2.59 18.47 21.72
N HIS A 383 -2.36 19.54 22.48
CA HIS A 383 -1.23 20.46 22.25
C HIS A 383 0.12 19.75 22.36
N LEU A 384 0.31 18.89 23.36
CA LEU A 384 1.54 18.13 23.55
C LEU A 384 1.86 17.25 22.33
N PHE A 385 0.87 16.49 21.82
CA PHE A 385 1.09 15.60 20.68
C PHE A 385 1.27 16.34 19.36
N CYS A 386 0.52 17.42 19.12
CA CYS A 386 0.53 18.11 17.83
C CYS A 386 1.71 19.09 17.70
N ASN A 387 2.08 19.80 18.77
CA ASN A 387 2.95 20.98 18.65
C ASN A 387 4.36 20.76 19.23
N TYR A 388 4.51 19.96 20.28
CA TYR A 388 5.73 19.96 21.10
C TYR A 388 6.51 18.64 21.05
N SER A 389 6.44 17.94 19.91
CA SER A 389 6.90 16.56 19.74
C SER A 389 8.34 16.30 20.20
N LYS A 390 9.29 17.24 20.02
CA LYS A 390 10.67 17.08 20.49
C LYS A 390 10.75 17.08 22.01
N LEU A 391 10.18 18.08 22.67
CA LEU A 391 10.16 18.21 24.13
C LEU A 391 9.42 17.04 24.76
N VAL A 392 8.25 16.68 24.21
CA VAL A 392 7.46 15.53 24.66
C VAL A 392 8.23 14.22 24.49
N SER A 393 8.94 14.04 23.37
CA SER A 393 9.74 12.82 23.17
C SER A 393 10.88 12.71 24.19
N ASN A 394 11.55 13.81 24.53
CA ASN A 394 12.60 13.84 25.55
C ASN A 394 12.04 13.54 26.93
N PHE A 395 10.90 14.15 27.30
CA PHE A 395 10.19 13.85 28.54
C PHE A 395 9.89 12.35 28.66
N ILE A 396 9.30 11.74 27.62
CA ILE A 396 8.97 10.31 27.62
C ILE A 396 10.24 9.45 27.79
N LEU A 397 11.33 9.77 27.08
CA LEU A 397 12.59 9.03 27.20
C LEU A 397 13.18 9.11 28.61
N ASN A 398 13.12 10.28 29.25
CA ASN A 398 13.59 10.47 30.62
C ASN A 398 12.71 9.69 31.62
N CYS A 399 11.38 9.67 31.44
CA CYS A 399 10.49 8.82 32.25
C CYS A 399 10.90 7.34 32.16
N PHE A 400 11.22 6.84 30.96
CA PHE A 400 11.61 5.45 30.77
C PHE A 400 13.02 5.13 31.30
N THR A 401 13.91 6.12 31.34
CA THR A 401 15.22 6.01 32.02
C THR A 401 15.02 5.81 33.53
N ILE A 402 14.14 6.60 34.16
CA ILE A 402 13.78 6.45 35.58
C ILE A 402 13.10 5.09 35.86
N ARG A 403 12.33 4.54 34.91
CA ARG A 403 11.73 3.22 35.06
C ARG A 403 12.78 2.11 35.06
N GLN A 404 13.78 2.21 34.20
CA GLN A 404 14.83 1.19 34.09
C GLN A 404 15.72 1.14 35.33
N SER A 405 16.03 2.30 35.94
CA SER A 405 16.84 2.34 37.17
C SER A 405 16.19 1.63 38.35
N ARG A 406 14.86 1.48 38.36
CA ARG A 406 14.12 0.76 39.42
C ARG A 406 14.07 -0.76 39.22
N ILE A 407 14.35 -1.26 38.02
CA ILE A 407 14.37 -2.72 37.74
C ILE A 407 15.73 -3.32 38.12
N ASN A 408 16.77 -2.49 38.20
CA ASN A 408 18.14 -2.88 38.55
C ASN A 408 18.47 -2.64 40.04
N CYS A 409 17.49 -2.23 40.84
CA CYS A 409 17.52 -2.17 42.31
C CYS A 409 16.46 -3.12 42.85
#